data_AF-A0A1I3VSY6-F1
#
_entry.id   AF-A0A1I3VSY6-F1
#
_cell.length_a   1.000
_cell.length_b   1.000
_cell.length_c   1.000
_cell.angle_alpha   90.00
_cell.angle_beta   90.00
_cell.angle_gamma   90.00
#
_symmetry.space_group_name_H-M   'P 1'
#
loop_
_entity.id
_entity.type
_entity.pdbx_description
1 polymer ?
#
loop_
_entity_poly.entity_id
_entity_poly.type
_entity_poly.pdbx_seq_one_letter_code
_entity_poly.pdbx_strand_id
1 'polypeptide(L)'
;MQVSGLFYCLGFLTVSAPALAGGMPTGFNTQVLCDGAFGRVGFAQDAAILDLGGRVLILEEAISASGARYVNEAEKAEFWSKGNKARLTWGEADMDCTLQTSDHPWVAHGNEPGWRISVEEGRFRAELDYGETVIEGDLPPAQVAVHGLTYDMETFGLTIRSEICHDDMSGQTYPESAVLSLGETTLRGCAGAPADLLSGPEWQIEEVAGTEVIDATPATLAFQDMQVSGSTGCNRFTGGFELTGEGLRFGPLAATRMMCPEAQMQQEARVLDALSNVDRFDIDETGALILYGADQPLMTARR
;
A
#
# COMPACT_ATOMS: atom_id res chain seq x y z
N MET A 1 44.37 3.36 -48.99
CA MET A 1 43.31 4.28 -48.53
C MET A 1 41.96 3.60 -48.71
N GLN A 2 41.45 2.96 -47.66
CA GLN A 2 40.01 2.81 -47.43
C GLN A 2 39.83 2.41 -45.96
N VAL A 3 39.15 3.27 -45.22
CA VAL A 3 39.01 3.24 -43.77
C VAL A 3 37.90 2.26 -43.41
N SER A 4 38.21 1.28 -42.57
CA SER A 4 37.23 0.40 -41.94
C SER A 4 36.58 1.16 -40.79
N GLY A 5 35.29 1.48 -40.90
CA GLY A 5 34.49 2.02 -39.81
C GLY A 5 33.87 0.87 -39.01
N LEU A 6 34.43 0.59 -37.83
CA LEU A 6 33.75 -0.20 -36.81
C LEU A 6 32.57 0.63 -36.26
N PHE A 7 31.36 0.19 -36.52
CA PHE A 7 30.17 0.63 -35.78
C PHE A 7 30.24 0.02 -34.37
N TYR A 8 30.57 0.83 -33.37
CA TYR A 8 30.33 0.50 -31.98
C TYR A 8 28.82 0.63 -31.72
N CYS A 9 28.13 -0.50 -31.63
CA CYS A 9 26.87 -0.56 -30.88
C CYS A 9 27.22 -0.38 -29.40
N LEU A 10 27.07 0.85 -28.87
CA LEU A 10 26.92 1.02 -27.44
C LEU A 10 25.59 0.39 -27.04
N GLY A 11 25.65 -0.75 -26.34
CA GLY A 11 24.50 -1.29 -25.64
C GLY A 11 24.02 -0.25 -24.63
N PHE A 12 22.75 0.13 -24.74
CA PHE A 12 22.08 0.92 -23.71
C PHE A 12 22.04 0.09 -22.44
N LEU A 13 22.73 0.55 -21.40
CA LEU A 13 22.48 0.12 -20.04
C LEU A 13 21.08 0.61 -19.69
N THR A 14 20.17 -0.35 -19.53
CA THR A 14 18.82 -0.19 -19.00
C THR A 14 18.85 0.62 -17.72
N VAL A 15 18.10 1.72 -17.66
CA VAL A 15 17.93 2.46 -16.40
C VAL A 15 17.06 1.60 -15.51
N SER A 16 17.63 1.20 -14.38
CA SER A 16 16.98 0.36 -13.37
C SER A 16 15.91 1.17 -12.65
N ALA A 17 14.74 0.55 -12.41
CA ALA A 17 13.83 0.98 -11.35
C ALA A 17 14.66 1.27 -10.08
N PRO A 18 14.31 2.30 -9.28
CA PRO A 18 15.10 2.67 -8.13
C PRO A 18 15.32 1.44 -7.26
N ALA A 19 16.59 1.07 -7.06
CA ALA A 19 16.96 0.04 -6.10
C ALA A 19 16.67 0.59 -4.70
N LEU A 20 15.41 0.45 -4.28
CA LEU A 20 15.04 0.49 -2.88
C LEU A 20 15.78 -0.67 -2.20
N ALA A 21 16.26 -0.45 -0.99
CA ALA A 21 17.06 -1.45 -0.30
C ALA A 21 16.19 -2.68 0.03
N GLY A 22 16.14 -3.67 -0.88
CA GLY A 22 15.35 -4.90 -0.72
C GLY A 22 14.37 -5.12 -1.88
N GLY A 23 14.81 -5.85 -2.90
CA GLY A 23 13.95 -6.38 -3.98
C GLY A 23 13.47 -5.37 -5.04
N MET A 24 12.95 -5.89 -6.15
CA MET A 24 12.20 -5.09 -7.11
C MET A 24 10.77 -4.88 -6.58
N PRO A 25 10.29 -3.64 -6.40
CA PRO A 25 8.93 -3.39 -5.95
C PRO A 25 7.91 -3.97 -6.95
N THR A 26 6.80 -4.49 -6.44
CA THR A 26 5.72 -5.11 -7.23
C THR A 26 4.41 -4.41 -6.89
N GLY A 27 3.60 -4.11 -7.92
CA GLY A 27 2.37 -3.36 -7.74
C GLY A 27 2.65 -1.98 -7.14
N PHE A 28 1.89 -1.63 -6.11
CA PHE A 28 1.97 -0.38 -5.36
C PHE A 28 2.42 -0.63 -3.91
N ASN A 29 3.29 -1.63 -3.69
CA ASN A 29 3.78 -2.02 -2.36
C ASN A 29 4.79 -1.05 -1.74
N THR A 30 5.07 0.09 -2.39
CA THR A 30 5.96 1.14 -1.85
C THR A 30 5.11 2.29 -1.35
N GLN A 31 5.10 2.48 -0.02
CA GLN A 31 4.48 3.63 0.62
C GLN A 31 5.35 4.88 0.41
N VAL A 32 4.69 6.03 0.26
CA VAL A 32 5.32 7.34 0.15
C VAL A 32 4.68 8.30 1.15
N LEU A 33 5.54 9.03 1.88
CA LEU A 33 5.12 10.07 2.81
C LEU A 33 5.84 11.37 2.42
N CYS A 34 5.10 12.38 1.96
CA CYS A 34 5.59 13.67 1.50
C CYS A 34 5.02 14.80 2.38
N ASP A 35 5.83 15.40 3.25
CA ASP A 35 5.40 16.48 4.17
C ASP A 35 4.03 16.25 4.86
N GLY A 36 3.75 15.00 5.26
CA GLY A 36 2.49 14.58 5.89
C GLY A 36 1.43 14.03 4.94
N ALA A 37 1.54 14.26 3.63
CA ALA A 37 0.70 13.58 2.64
C ALA A 37 1.16 12.13 2.47
N PHE A 38 0.26 11.18 2.69
CA PHE A 38 0.54 9.75 2.57
C PHE A 38 -0.05 9.17 1.29
N GLY A 39 0.66 8.20 0.72
CA GLY A 39 0.26 7.54 -0.51
C GLY A 39 1.10 6.31 -0.82
N ARG A 40 1.02 5.89 -2.07
CA ARG A 40 1.79 4.76 -2.63
C ARG A 40 2.37 5.12 -3.99
N VAL A 41 3.43 4.44 -4.36
CA VAL A 41 4.03 4.55 -5.69
C VAL A 41 4.28 3.17 -6.28
N GLY A 42 3.87 2.98 -7.52
CA GLY A 42 4.20 1.84 -8.35
C GLY A 42 5.21 2.23 -9.41
N PHE A 43 6.20 1.38 -9.67
CA PHE A 43 7.24 1.65 -10.66
C PHE A 43 7.09 0.73 -11.88
N ALA A 44 7.13 1.34 -13.06
CA ALA A 44 7.25 0.68 -14.35
C ALA A 44 8.67 0.83 -14.90
N GLN A 45 8.93 0.23 -16.06
CA GLN A 45 10.25 0.32 -16.72
C GLN A 45 10.67 1.76 -16.99
N ASP A 46 9.74 2.59 -17.47
CA ASP A 46 9.98 3.93 -18.00
C ASP A 46 9.04 4.98 -17.38
N ALA A 47 8.39 4.65 -16.26
CA ALA A 47 7.45 5.52 -15.59
C ALA A 47 7.24 5.15 -14.11
N ALA A 48 6.62 6.05 -13.37
CA ALA A 48 6.10 5.83 -12.03
C ALA A 48 4.63 6.25 -11.97
N ILE A 49 3.81 5.48 -11.25
CA ILE A 49 2.43 5.85 -10.93
C ILE A 49 2.38 6.18 -9.45
N LEU A 50 2.20 7.47 -9.15
CA LEU A 50 2.13 8.00 -7.80
C LEU A 50 0.66 8.22 -7.42
N ASP A 51 0.18 7.49 -6.41
CA ASP A 51 -1.11 7.71 -5.78
C ASP A 51 -0.88 8.41 -4.43
N LEU A 52 -1.18 9.71 -4.36
CA LEU A 52 -0.95 10.52 -3.17
C LEU A 52 -2.25 11.23 -2.75
N GLY A 53 -2.74 10.93 -1.55
CA GLY A 53 -4.01 11.49 -1.06
C GLY A 53 -5.21 11.22 -1.97
N GLY A 54 -5.24 10.04 -2.61
CA GLY A 54 -6.30 9.63 -3.56
C GLY A 54 -6.20 10.26 -4.95
N ARG A 55 -5.12 11.00 -5.25
CA ARG A 55 -4.85 11.53 -6.58
C ARG A 55 -3.76 10.71 -7.25
N VAL A 56 -4.09 10.18 -8.42
CA VAL A 56 -3.17 9.37 -9.22
C VAL A 56 -2.48 10.22 -10.28
N LEU A 57 -1.16 10.23 -10.26
CA LEU A 57 -0.29 10.83 -11.26
C LEU A 57 0.52 9.75 -11.98
N ILE A 58 0.51 9.79 -13.31
CA ILE A 58 1.44 9.02 -14.15
C ILE A 58 2.60 9.95 -14.49
N LEU A 59 3.81 9.55 -14.16
CA LEU A 59 5.04 10.32 -14.34
C LEU A 59 5.99 9.54 -15.25
N GLU A 60 6.40 10.14 -16.36
CA GLU A 60 7.34 9.53 -17.31
C GLU A 60 8.77 9.69 -16.82
N GLU A 61 9.61 8.67 -17.01
CA GLU A 61 11.01 8.73 -16.65
C GLU A 61 11.73 9.84 -17.44
N ALA A 62 12.59 10.58 -16.74
CA ALA A 62 13.43 11.60 -17.34
C ALA A 62 14.89 11.45 -16.90
N ILE A 63 15.80 11.96 -17.75
CA ILE A 63 17.24 11.88 -17.50
C ILE A 63 17.59 12.56 -16.17
N SER A 64 18.46 11.90 -15.40
CA SER A 64 18.99 12.36 -14.13
C SER A 64 20.48 12.04 -14.00
N ALA A 65 21.24 12.92 -13.35
CA ALA A 65 22.66 12.67 -13.04
C ALA A 65 22.84 11.69 -11.87
N SER A 66 21.85 11.56 -10.98
CA SER A 66 21.86 10.62 -9.86
C SER A 66 20.45 10.40 -9.33
N GLY A 67 20.10 9.15 -9.02
CA GLY A 67 18.73 8.79 -8.62
C GLY A 67 17.79 8.66 -9.83
N ALA A 68 16.60 8.15 -9.58
CA ALA A 68 15.54 8.05 -10.58
C ALA A 68 14.73 9.36 -10.56
N ARG A 69 14.34 9.84 -11.75
CA ARG A 69 13.60 11.09 -11.91
C ARG A 69 12.43 10.85 -12.85
N TYR A 70 11.25 11.28 -12.46
CA TYR A 70 10.02 11.12 -13.21
C TYR A 70 9.29 12.45 -13.29
N VAL A 71 8.65 12.75 -14.41
CA VAL A 71 8.00 14.05 -14.67
C VAL A 71 6.62 13.87 -15.29
N ASN A 72 5.73 14.80 -14.95
CA ASN A 72 4.47 15.01 -15.65
C ASN A 72 4.34 16.51 -15.93
N GLU A 73 4.63 16.90 -17.17
CA GLU A 73 4.63 18.30 -17.60
C GLU A 73 3.23 18.94 -17.55
N ALA A 74 2.17 18.15 -17.81
CA ALA A 74 0.80 18.63 -17.81
C ALA A 74 0.34 19.03 -16.39
N GLU A 75 0.69 18.22 -15.40
CA GLU A 75 0.38 18.44 -13.98
C GLU A 75 1.44 19.27 -13.25
N LYS A 76 2.51 19.68 -13.96
CA LYS A 76 3.69 20.36 -13.39
C LYS A 76 4.24 19.62 -12.18
N ALA A 77 4.38 18.30 -12.32
CA ALA A 77 4.85 17.42 -11.26
C ALA A 77 6.21 16.81 -11.61
N GLU A 78 7.08 16.73 -10.61
CA GLU A 78 8.38 16.06 -10.70
C GLU A 78 8.59 15.23 -9.44
N PHE A 79 8.87 13.94 -9.63
CA PHE A 79 9.17 13.01 -8.56
C PHE A 79 10.60 12.50 -8.74
N TRP A 80 11.48 12.84 -7.80
CA TRP A 80 12.86 12.38 -7.78
C TRP A 80 13.08 11.46 -6.59
N SER A 81 13.76 10.34 -6.78
CA SER A 81 14.04 9.38 -5.71
C SER A 81 15.47 8.83 -5.75
N LYS A 82 16.00 8.54 -4.56
CA LYS A 82 17.31 7.91 -4.38
C LYS A 82 17.35 7.14 -3.05
N GLY A 83 17.36 5.81 -3.14
CA GLY A 83 17.16 4.96 -1.98
C GLY A 83 15.79 5.24 -1.35
N ASN A 84 15.70 5.30 -0.03
CA ASN A 84 14.45 5.58 0.69
C ASN A 84 14.08 7.08 0.79
N LYS A 85 14.82 7.97 0.12
CA LYS A 85 14.54 9.41 0.09
C LYS A 85 13.99 9.79 -1.26
N ALA A 86 13.03 10.69 -1.26
CA ALA A 86 12.45 11.27 -2.46
C ALA A 86 12.12 12.75 -2.27
N ARG A 87 11.81 13.42 -3.37
CA ARG A 87 11.33 14.80 -3.41
C ARG A 87 10.20 14.86 -4.44
N LEU A 88 9.10 15.50 -4.09
CA LEU A 88 7.97 15.72 -4.97
C LEU A 88 7.72 17.21 -5.13
N THR A 89 7.91 17.70 -6.35
CA THR A 89 7.38 18.99 -6.77
C THR A 89 6.03 18.76 -7.40
N TRP A 90 4.99 19.51 -7.01
CA TRP A 90 3.68 19.48 -7.64
C TRP A 90 3.09 20.90 -7.68
N GLY A 91 3.06 21.49 -8.88
CA GLY A 91 2.67 22.88 -9.04
C GLY A 91 3.71 23.82 -8.41
N GLU A 92 3.30 24.55 -7.35
CA GLU A 92 4.21 25.40 -6.55
C GLU A 92 4.69 24.71 -5.26
N ALA A 93 4.10 23.57 -4.90
CA ALA A 93 4.49 22.81 -3.74
C ALA A 93 5.77 22.01 -4.02
N ASP A 94 6.61 21.89 -3.01
CA ASP A 94 7.90 21.23 -3.06
C ASP A 94 8.10 20.53 -1.73
N MET A 95 8.02 19.20 -1.74
CA MET A 95 7.88 18.37 -0.55
C MET A 95 9.03 17.38 -0.45
N ASP A 96 9.59 17.24 0.76
CA ASP A 96 10.51 16.16 1.07
C ASP A 96 9.70 14.88 1.34
N CYS A 97 10.12 13.78 0.72
CA CYS A 97 9.41 12.50 0.80
C CYS A 97 10.30 11.37 1.33
N THR A 98 9.69 10.42 2.03
CA THR A 98 10.31 9.13 2.36
C THR A 98 9.57 7.99 1.67
N LEU A 99 10.34 6.99 1.25
CA LEU A 99 9.84 5.76 0.63
C LEU A 99 10.07 4.58 1.56
N GLN A 100 9.04 3.75 1.71
CA GLN A 100 9.10 2.51 2.48
C GLN A 100 8.43 1.39 1.69
N THR A 101 9.21 0.42 1.26
CA THR A 101 8.69 -0.81 0.68
C THR A 101 8.14 -1.71 1.78
N SER A 102 6.98 -2.33 1.53
CA SER A 102 6.41 -3.33 2.41
C SER A 102 7.37 -4.49 2.62
N ASP A 103 7.46 -4.97 3.86
CA ASP A 103 8.11 -6.21 4.25
C ASP A 103 7.16 -7.42 4.23
N HIS A 104 5.86 -7.18 4.00
CA HIS A 104 4.87 -8.22 3.87
C HIS A 104 4.95 -8.89 2.48
N PRO A 105 4.73 -10.21 2.38
CA PRO A 105 4.70 -10.90 1.10
C PRO A 105 3.62 -10.33 0.18
N TRP A 106 4.03 -9.89 -1.01
CA TRP A 106 3.08 -9.46 -2.03
C TRP A 106 2.44 -10.66 -2.72
N VAL A 107 1.11 -10.64 -2.80
CA VAL A 107 0.28 -11.68 -3.40
C VAL A 107 -0.85 -11.02 -4.16
N ALA A 108 -1.22 -11.59 -5.31
CA ALA A 108 -2.49 -11.35 -5.97
C ALA A 108 -3.30 -12.65 -6.03
N HIS A 109 -4.61 -12.61 -5.85
CA HIS A 109 -5.46 -13.80 -5.91
C HIS A 109 -6.90 -13.48 -6.31
N GLY A 110 -7.61 -14.49 -6.79
CA GLY A 110 -9.06 -14.43 -7.03
C GLY A 110 -9.70 -15.82 -6.89
N ASN A 111 -11.03 -15.84 -6.82
CA ASN A 111 -11.75 -17.00 -6.26
C ASN A 111 -12.42 -17.91 -7.29
N GLU A 112 -12.78 -17.41 -8.48
CA GLU A 112 -13.53 -18.20 -9.48
C GLU A 112 -13.08 -17.96 -10.95
N PRO A 113 -12.44 -18.96 -11.60
CA PRO A 113 -11.73 -20.06 -10.96
C PRO A 113 -10.62 -19.53 -10.04
N GLY A 114 -10.28 -20.31 -9.01
CA GLY A 114 -9.28 -19.92 -8.02
C GLY A 114 -7.92 -19.73 -8.67
N TRP A 115 -7.27 -18.59 -8.40
CA TRP A 115 -5.92 -18.30 -8.85
C TRP A 115 -5.14 -17.52 -7.80
N ARG A 116 -3.82 -17.70 -7.78
CA ARG A 116 -2.90 -17.02 -6.86
C ARG A 116 -1.57 -16.76 -7.54
N ILE A 117 -1.04 -15.55 -7.38
CA ILE A 117 0.28 -15.16 -7.86
C ILE A 117 1.04 -14.56 -6.68
N SER A 118 2.20 -15.13 -6.36
CA SER A 118 3.13 -14.55 -5.38
C SER A 118 4.40 -14.09 -6.08
N VAL A 119 5.01 -13.03 -5.58
CA VAL A 119 6.29 -12.53 -6.08
C VAL A 119 7.29 -12.45 -4.94
N GLU A 120 8.44 -13.08 -5.12
CA GLU A 120 9.53 -13.12 -4.16
C GLU A 120 10.85 -12.99 -4.91
N GLU A 121 11.72 -12.08 -4.46
CA GLU A 121 13.06 -11.85 -5.03
C GLU A 121 13.07 -11.65 -6.56
N GLY A 122 12.02 -10.99 -7.11
CA GLY A 122 11.91 -10.73 -8.55
C GLY A 122 11.49 -11.95 -9.38
N ARG A 123 11.03 -13.03 -8.75
CA ARG A 123 10.45 -14.21 -9.40
C ARG A 123 8.99 -14.34 -9.02
N PHE A 124 8.16 -14.74 -9.97
CA PHE A 124 6.76 -15.03 -9.71
C PHE A 124 6.51 -16.54 -9.64
N ARG A 125 5.50 -16.90 -8.86
CA ARG A 125 4.85 -18.21 -8.87
C ARG A 125 3.35 -17.99 -9.02
N ALA A 126 2.79 -18.50 -10.10
CA ALA A 126 1.37 -18.46 -10.41
C ALA A 126 0.76 -19.85 -10.28
N GLU A 127 -0.29 -19.97 -9.47
CA GLU A 127 -1.11 -21.15 -9.29
C GLU A 127 -2.50 -20.83 -9.87
N LEU A 128 -2.84 -21.45 -10.99
CA LEU A 128 -4.08 -21.23 -11.74
C LEU A 128 -4.98 -22.46 -11.63
N ASP A 129 -6.26 -22.29 -11.95
CA ASP A 129 -7.25 -23.38 -11.97
C ASP A 129 -7.27 -24.18 -10.66
N TYR A 130 -7.37 -23.48 -9.52
CA TYR A 130 -7.30 -24.08 -8.18
C TYR A 130 -5.99 -24.84 -7.90
N GLY A 131 -4.89 -24.42 -8.55
CA GLY A 131 -3.56 -25.00 -8.40
C GLY A 131 -3.28 -26.19 -9.30
N GLU A 132 -4.19 -26.54 -10.22
CA GLU A 132 -3.92 -27.58 -11.23
C GLU A 132 -2.80 -27.18 -12.19
N THR A 133 -2.68 -25.87 -12.46
CA THR A 133 -1.62 -25.31 -13.31
C THR A 133 -0.69 -24.45 -12.48
N VAL A 134 0.61 -24.75 -12.51
CA VAL A 134 1.64 -23.94 -11.82
C VAL A 134 2.65 -23.44 -12.84
N ILE A 135 2.88 -22.13 -12.84
CA ILE A 135 3.79 -21.43 -13.73
C ILE A 135 4.74 -20.59 -12.88
N GLU A 136 6.04 -20.71 -13.12
CA GLU A 136 7.06 -19.92 -12.44
C GLU A 136 8.00 -19.28 -13.45
N GLY A 137 8.50 -18.09 -13.13
CA GLY A 137 9.39 -17.36 -14.01
C GLY A 137 9.99 -16.13 -13.34
N ASP A 138 10.83 -15.43 -14.09
CA ASP A 138 11.30 -14.12 -13.68
C ASP A 138 10.18 -13.09 -13.89
N LEU A 139 10.03 -12.16 -12.95
CA LEU A 139 9.06 -11.08 -13.08
C LEU A 139 9.52 -10.13 -14.21
N PRO A 140 8.73 -9.97 -15.28
CA PRO A 140 9.03 -8.99 -16.32
C PRO A 140 8.91 -7.58 -15.74
N PRO A 141 9.57 -6.59 -16.36
CA PRO A 141 9.36 -5.20 -15.97
C PRO A 141 7.90 -4.81 -16.18
N ALA A 142 7.32 -4.09 -15.21
CA ALA A 142 5.98 -3.55 -15.34
C ALA A 142 5.91 -2.48 -16.45
N GLN A 143 4.77 -2.41 -17.12
CA GLN A 143 4.41 -1.38 -18.08
C GLN A 143 3.25 -0.56 -17.52
N VAL A 144 3.14 0.70 -17.91
CA VAL A 144 1.98 1.53 -17.54
C VAL A 144 0.74 1.08 -18.30
N ALA A 145 -0.34 0.84 -17.58
CA ALA A 145 -1.68 0.65 -18.11
C ALA A 145 -2.58 1.82 -17.69
N VAL A 146 -3.77 1.90 -18.30
CA VAL A 146 -4.81 2.84 -17.88
C VAL A 146 -5.17 2.54 -16.41
N HIS A 147 -4.81 3.48 -15.52
CA HIS A 147 -5.00 3.41 -14.06
C HIS A 147 -4.27 2.27 -13.32
N GLY A 148 -3.14 1.77 -13.85
CA GLY A 148 -2.42 0.71 -13.16
C GLY A 148 -1.11 0.28 -13.81
N LEU A 149 -0.52 -0.77 -13.26
CA LEU A 149 0.66 -1.44 -13.80
C LEU A 149 0.23 -2.75 -14.46
N THR A 150 0.82 -3.08 -15.60
CA THR A 150 0.62 -4.37 -16.26
C THR A 150 1.93 -5.14 -16.40
N TYR A 151 1.86 -6.43 -16.14
CA TYR A 151 2.95 -7.39 -16.29
C TYR A 151 2.55 -8.36 -17.40
N ASP A 152 3.31 -8.37 -18.50
CA ASP A 152 3.10 -9.27 -19.62
C ASP A 152 4.01 -10.50 -19.44
N MET A 153 3.45 -11.56 -18.86
CA MET A 153 4.15 -12.85 -18.77
C MET A 153 3.97 -13.60 -20.09
N GLU A 154 4.88 -14.55 -20.38
CA GLU A 154 4.85 -15.30 -21.64
C GLU A 154 3.49 -15.97 -21.94
N THR A 155 2.73 -16.34 -20.91
CA THR A 155 1.48 -17.10 -21.03
C THR A 155 0.23 -16.38 -20.50
N PHE A 156 0.39 -15.27 -19.79
CA PHE A 156 -0.72 -14.52 -19.19
C PHE A 156 -0.34 -13.07 -18.88
N GLY A 157 -1.33 -12.20 -18.83
CA GLY A 157 -1.16 -10.82 -18.36
C GLY A 157 -1.65 -10.64 -16.94
N LEU A 158 -1.02 -9.76 -16.16
CA LEU A 158 -1.50 -9.36 -14.84
C LEU A 158 -1.55 -7.83 -14.77
N THR A 159 -2.73 -7.26 -14.55
CA THR A 159 -2.90 -5.82 -14.31
C THR A 159 -3.21 -5.57 -12.84
N ILE A 160 -2.48 -4.65 -12.22
CA ILE A 160 -2.60 -4.24 -10.81
C ILE A 160 -2.97 -2.76 -10.76
N ARG A 161 -3.94 -2.39 -9.93
CA ARG A 161 -4.36 -0.99 -9.74
C ARG A 161 -4.28 -0.59 -8.27
N SER A 162 -3.94 0.68 -8.03
CA SER A 162 -3.96 1.30 -6.70
C SER A 162 -5.40 1.63 -6.29
N GLU A 163 -6.23 0.62 -6.17
CA GLU A 163 -7.65 0.71 -5.84
C GLU A 163 -7.96 -0.29 -4.72
N ILE A 164 -8.72 0.14 -3.71
CA ILE A 164 -9.15 -0.76 -2.63
C ILE A 164 -9.97 -1.91 -3.24
N CYS A 165 -9.64 -3.12 -2.83
CA CYS A 165 -10.31 -4.34 -3.26
C CYS A 165 -10.88 -5.08 -2.05
N HIS A 166 -12.15 -5.46 -2.14
CA HIS A 166 -12.79 -6.34 -1.17
C HIS A 166 -12.86 -7.73 -1.77
N ASP A 167 -12.23 -8.69 -1.10
CA ASP A 167 -12.31 -10.09 -1.50
C ASP A 167 -13.76 -10.57 -1.39
N ASP A 168 -14.30 -11.12 -2.47
CA ASP A 168 -15.72 -11.48 -2.58
C ASP A 168 -16.14 -12.67 -1.72
N MET A 169 -15.17 -13.48 -1.26
CA MET A 169 -15.41 -14.65 -0.42
C MET A 169 -15.28 -14.35 1.08
N SER A 170 -14.23 -13.62 1.48
CA SER A 170 -13.91 -13.32 2.88
C SER A 170 -14.37 -11.94 3.34
N GLY A 171 -14.61 -11.01 2.41
CA GLY A 171 -14.84 -9.59 2.71
C GLY A 171 -13.58 -8.84 3.17
N GLN A 172 -12.41 -9.48 3.15
CA GLN A 172 -11.14 -8.86 3.55
C GLN A 172 -10.77 -7.73 2.58
N THR A 173 -10.35 -6.60 3.14
CA THR A 173 -9.90 -5.44 2.39
C THR A 173 -8.41 -5.56 2.02
N TYR A 174 -8.10 -5.30 0.76
CA TYR A 174 -6.78 -5.31 0.16
C TYR A 174 -6.44 -3.95 -0.46
N PRO A 175 -5.16 -3.58 -0.49
CA PRO A 175 -4.73 -2.28 -1.00
C PRO A 175 -4.83 -2.14 -2.52
N GLU A 176 -4.91 -3.24 -3.26
CA GLU A 176 -4.85 -3.24 -4.72
C GLU A 176 -5.93 -4.15 -5.33
N SER A 177 -6.46 -3.75 -6.49
CA SER A 177 -7.27 -4.61 -7.34
C SER A 177 -6.40 -5.26 -8.42
N ALA A 178 -6.72 -6.50 -8.77
CA ALA A 178 -5.96 -7.29 -9.72
C ALA A 178 -6.86 -7.88 -10.82
N VAL A 179 -6.33 -7.93 -12.04
CA VAL A 179 -6.97 -8.56 -13.19
C VAL A 179 -5.96 -9.49 -13.87
N LEU A 180 -6.23 -10.79 -13.80
CA LEU A 180 -5.49 -11.81 -14.53
C LEU A 180 -6.11 -12.00 -15.92
N SER A 181 -5.30 -11.95 -16.96
CA SER A 181 -5.72 -12.11 -18.36
C SER A 181 -5.14 -13.40 -18.95
N LEU A 182 -6.01 -14.35 -19.30
CA LEU A 182 -5.70 -15.65 -19.89
C LEU A 182 -6.29 -15.72 -21.30
N GLY A 183 -5.53 -15.24 -22.29
CA GLY A 183 -6.05 -15.06 -23.65
C GLY A 183 -7.21 -14.06 -23.68
N GLU A 184 -8.42 -14.53 -24.02
CA GLU A 184 -9.64 -13.71 -24.01
C GLU A 184 -10.37 -13.69 -22.65
N THR A 185 -9.95 -14.54 -21.70
CA THR A 185 -10.59 -14.63 -20.38
C THR A 185 -9.93 -13.65 -19.43
N THR A 186 -10.73 -12.94 -18.62
CA THR A 186 -10.23 -12.08 -17.55
C THR A 186 -10.83 -12.50 -16.22
N LEU A 187 -9.98 -12.65 -15.22
CA LEU A 187 -10.36 -13.03 -13.86
C LEU A 187 -10.00 -11.89 -12.91
N ARG A 188 -10.96 -11.48 -12.09
CA ARG A 188 -10.76 -10.41 -11.10
C ARG A 188 -10.22 -10.99 -9.81
N GLY A 189 -9.56 -10.14 -9.04
CA GLY A 189 -8.99 -10.48 -7.76
C GLY A 189 -8.49 -9.27 -7.00
N CYS A 190 -7.89 -9.53 -5.85
CA CYS A 190 -7.25 -8.53 -5.01
C CYS A 190 -5.74 -8.76 -4.97
N ALA A 191 -4.97 -7.73 -4.58
CA ALA A 191 -3.53 -7.82 -4.47
C ALA A 191 -2.94 -6.99 -3.31
N GLY A 192 -1.68 -7.28 -2.99
CA GLY A 192 -0.92 -6.68 -1.90
C GLY A 192 -1.22 -7.30 -0.55
N ALA A 193 -0.63 -6.75 0.51
CA ALA A 193 -0.84 -7.22 1.87
C ALA A 193 -1.88 -6.34 2.60
N PRO A 194 -2.94 -6.92 3.20
CA PRO A 194 -3.89 -6.15 4.01
C PRO A 194 -3.24 -5.35 5.15
N ALA A 195 -2.14 -5.83 5.72
CA ALA A 195 -1.39 -5.12 6.75
C ALA A 195 -0.80 -3.77 6.28
N ASP A 196 -0.54 -3.62 4.97
CA ASP A 196 -0.04 -2.37 4.39
C ASP A 196 -1.09 -1.25 4.41
N LEU A 197 -2.38 -1.59 4.53
CA LEU A 197 -3.45 -0.61 4.70
C LEU A 197 -3.44 0.01 6.09
N LEU A 198 -3.03 -0.75 7.12
CA LEU A 198 -2.99 -0.29 8.52
C LEU A 198 -1.70 0.45 8.85
N SER A 199 -0.60 0.06 8.20
CA SER A 199 0.75 0.58 8.43
C SER A 199 0.94 1.99 7.85
N GLY A 200 1.88 2.74 8.41
CA GLY A 200 2.22 4.09 7.96
C GLY A 200 2.06 5.13 9.08
N PRO A 201 1.65 6.38 8.75
CA PRO A 201 1.35 7.41 9.73
C PRO A 201 0.29 6.98 10.75
N GLU A 202 0.33 7.64 11.90
CA GLU A 202 -0.66 7.44 12.97
C GLU A 202 -2.06 7.84 12.48
N TRP A 203 -3.03 6.97 12.74
CA TRP A 203 -4.45 7.23 12.56
C TRP A 203 -4.98 8.06 13.74
N GLN A 204 -5.65 9.16 13.45
CA GLN A 204 -6.43 9.95 14.41
C GLN A 204 -7.85 9.39 14.47
N ILE A 205 -8.28 8.97 15.65
CA ILE A 205 -9.63 8.47 15.88
C ILE A 205 -10.58 9.67 15.84
N GLU A 206 -11.59 9.62 14.99
CA GLU A 206 -12.63 10.66 14.88
C GLU A 206 -13.85 10.29 15.71
N GLU A 207 -14.23 9.01 15.68
CA GLU A 207 -15.42 8.50 16.36
C GLU A 207 -15.11 7.14 17.01
N VAL A 208 -15.68 6.93 18.20
CA VAL A 208 -15.65 5.62 18.88
C VAL A 208 -16.99 5.32 19.54
N ALA A 209 -17.52 4.12 19.23
CA ALA A 209 -18.81 3.62 19.67
C ALA A 209 -19.97 4.61 19.41
N GLY A 210 -20.02 5.20 18.21
CA GLY A 210 -21.07 6.14 17.81
C GLY A 210 -20.99 7.51 18.48
N THR A 211 -19.83 7.91 19.00
CA THR A 211 -19.64 9.20 19.65
C THR A 211 -18.27 9.77 19.31
N GLU A 212 -18.25 11.02 18.83
CA GLU A 212 -17.04 11.76 18.49
C GLU A 212 -16.05 11.82 19.66
N VAL A 213 -14.76 11.83 19.33
CA VAL A 213 -13.71 12.07 20.32
C VAL A 213 -13.64 13.55 20.71
N ILE A 214 -13.01 13.85 21.83
CA ILE A 214 -12.79 15.21 22.31
C ILE A 214 -11.60 15.81 21.57
N ASP A 215 -11.84 16.84 20.75
CA ASP A 215 -10.80 17.55 19.98
C ASP A 215 -9.58 17.98 20.81
N ALA A 216 -9.82 18.45 22.04
CA ALA A 216 -8.76 18.91 22.93
C ALA A 216 -7.86 17.79 23.45
N THR A 217 -8.28 16.53 23.33
CA THR A 217 -7.53 15.33 23.72
C THR A 217 -7.67 14.25 22.66
N PRO A 218 -6.95 14.38 21.52
CA PRO A 218 -7.02 13.44 20.43
C PRO A 218 -6.69 12.02 20.88
N ALA A 219 -7.47 11.07 20.37
CA ALA A 219 -7.18 9.65 20.47
C ALA A 219 -6.60 9.16 19.14
N THR A 220 -5.68 8.21 19.21
CA THR A 220 -4.85 7.81 18.08
C THR A 220 -4.53 6.32 18.07
N LEU A 221 -4.17 5.81 16.89
CA LEU A 221 -3.78 4.42 16.62
C LEU A 221 -2.60 4.39 15.65
N ALA A 222 -1.56 3.65 15.97
CA ALA A 222 -0.44 3.37 15.09
C ALA A 222 -0.17 1.86 15.05
N PHE A 223 0.04 1.33 13.86
CA PHE A 223 0.33 -0.08 13.61
C PHE A 223 1.78 -0.22 13.14
N GLN A 224 2.56 -1.05 13.82
CA GLN A 224 3.95 -1.34 13.48
C GLN A 224 4.35 -2.71 14.02
N ASP A 225 5.00 -3.55 13.21
CA ASP A 225 5.60 -4.83 13.63
C ASP A 225 4.65 -5.73 14.45
N MET A 226 3.40 -5.91 13.99
CA MET A 226 2.32 -6.66 14.68
C MET A 226 1.92 -6.08 16.05
N GLN A 227 2.33 -4.85 16.35
CA GLN A 227 1.91 -4.10 17.53
C GLN A 227 0.99 -2.95 17.14
N VAL A 228 0.02 -2.71 17.99
CA VAL A 228 -0.78 -1.49 18.01
C VAL A 228 -0.32 -0.63 19.18
N SER A 229 -0.25 0.68 18.96
CA SER A 229 -0.01 1.65 20.02
C SER A 229 -0.81 2.92 19.76
N GLY A 230 -0.93 3.78 20.76
CA GLY A 230 -1.59 5.06 20.55
C GLY A 230 -1.94 5.79 21.84
N SER A 231 -2.78 6.80 21.70
CA SER A 231 -3.36 7.59 22.78
C SER A 231 -4.85 7.34 22.85
N THR A 232 -5.39 7.24 24.06
CA THR A 232 -6.84 7.26 24.30
C THR A 232 -7.39 8.67 24.54
N GLY A 233 -6.52 9.68 24.53
CA GLY A 233 -6.78 11.05 24.99
C GLY A 233 -6.43 11.26 26.47
N CYS A 234 -6.51 10.24 27.31
CA CYS A 234 -6.06 10.29 28.71
C CYS A 234 -4.73 9.54 28.92
N ASN A 235 -4.67 8.27 28.52
CA ASN A 235 -3.51 7.41 28.66
C ASN A 235 -2.98 6.94 27.31
N ARG A 236 -1.69 6.57 27.29
CA ARG A 236 -1.11 5.84 26.17
C ARG A 236 -1.36 4.34 26.34
N PHE A 237 -1.56 3.64 25.24
CA PHE A 237 -1.73 2.20 25.22
C PHE A 237 -0.81 1.51 24.21
N THR A 238 -0.62 0.21 24.41
CA THR A 238 0.08 -0.68 23.48
C THR A 238 -0.48 -2.10 23.62
N GLY A 239 -0.42 -2.89 22.55
CA GLY A 239 -0.74 -4.31 22.55
C GLY A 239 -0.32 -4.97 21.25
N GLY A 240 -0.45 -6.29 21.18
CA GLY A 240 -0.32 -7.02 19.92
C GLY A 240 -1.61 -6.97 19.11
N PHE A 241 -1.51 -7.15 17.79
CA PHE A 241 -2.66 -7.48 16.95
C PHE A 241 -2.33 -8.68 16.07
N GLU A 242 -3.37 -9.39 15.67
CA GLU A 242 -3.31 -10.48 14.72
C GLU A 242 -4.19 -10.11 13.52
N LEU A 243 -3.61 -10.17 12.33
CA LEU A 243 -4.33 -10.00 11.07
C LEU A 243 -4.22 -11.30 10.27
N THR A 244 -5.36 -11.92 10.01
CA THR A 244 -5.47 -13.18 9.27
C THR A 244 -6.52 -13.03 8.18
N GLY A 245 -6.72 -14.08 7.36
CA GLY A 245 -7.84 -14.11 6.41
C GLY A 245 -9.23 -14.09 7.08
N GLU A 246 -9.31 -14.29 8.40
CA GLU A 246 -10.55 -14.22 9.18
C GLU A 246 -10.81 -12.82 9.77
N GLY A 247 -9.88 -11.87 9.61
CA GLY A 247 -10.00 -10.49 10.06
C GLY A 247 -8.89 -10.02 11.01
N LEU A 248 -9.16 -8.93 11.73
CA LEU A 248 -8.23 -8.21 12.60
C LEU A 248 -8.67 -8.34 14.05
N ARG A 249 -7.77 -8.76 14.95
CA ARG A 249 -8.05 -8.85 16.38
C ARG A 249 -6.92 -8.23 17.18
N PHE A 250 -7.26 -7.54 18.26
CA PHE A 250 -6.29 -7.03 19.22
C PHE A 250 -6.12 -8.00 20.39
N GLY A 251 -4.87 -8.24 20.78
CA GLY A 251 -4.54 -8.96 22.00
C GLY A 251 -4.77 -8.09 23.25
N PRO A 252 -4.35 -8.57 24.44
CA PRO A 252 -4.44 -7.78 25.66
C PRO A 252 -3.73 -6.43 25.53
N LEU A 253 -4.47 -5.35 25.81
CA LEU A 253 -3.93 -3.99 25.78
C LEU A 253 -3.38 -3.60 27.15
N ALA A 254 -2.18 -3.01 27.16
CA ALA A 254 -1.59 -2.36 28.31
C ALA A 254 -1.76 -0.84 28.16
N ALA A 255 -2.27 -0.17 29.19
CA ALA A 255 -2.39 1.29 29.24
C ALA A 255 -1.71 1.85 30.49
N THR A 256 -1.21 3.09 30.39
CA THR A 256 -0.78 3.85 31.57
C THR A 256 -1.99 4.15 32.48
N ARG A 257 -1.75 4.63 33.70
CA ARG A 257 -2.82 4.97 34.65
C ARG A 257 -2.61 6.36 35.25
N MET A 258 -2.92 7.40 34.48
CA MET A 258 -3.02 8.76 35.01
C MET A 258 -4.47 9.15 35.27
N MET A 259 -4.64 10.15 36.15
CA MET A 259 -5.95 10.72 36.45
C MET A 259 -6.21 11.90 35.51
N CYS A 260 -7.30 11.83 34.77
CA CYS A 260 -7.76 12.86 33.84
C CYS A 260 -9.15 13.37 34.25
N PRO A 261 -9.63 14.49 33.68
CA PRO A 261 -11.04 14.84 33.75
C PRO A 261 -11.95 13.68 33.35
N GLU A 262 -13.14 13.62 33.96
CA GLU A 262 -14.06 12.50 33.81
C GLU A 262 -14.41 12.18 32.35
N ALA A 263 -14.63 13.20 31.52
CA ALA A 263 -14.92 13.02 30.10
C ALA A 263 -13.80 12.28 29.33
N GLN A 264 -12.53 12.54 29.67
CA GLN A 264 -11.38 11.89 29.04
C GLN A 264 -11.24 10.43 29.50
N MET A 265 -11.55 10.16 30.77
CA MET A 265 -11.58 8.79 31.29
C MET A 265 -12.72 7.96 30.66
N GLN A 266 -13.87 8.58 30.41
CA GLN A 266 -14.98 7.94 29.68
C GLN A 266 -14.61 7.68 28.21
N GLN A 267 -13.91 8.61 27.55
CA GLN A 267 -13.35 8.37 26.21
C GLN A 267 -12.35 7.21 26.21
N GLU A 268 -11.43 7.17 27.18
CA GLU A 268 -10.49 6.06 27.33
C GLU A 268 -11.17 4.71 27.45
N ALA A 269 -12.19 4.62 28.31
CA ALA A 269 -12.95 3.39 28.47
C ALA A 269 -13.60 2.96 27.14
N ARG A 270 -14.19 3.89 26.38
CA ARG A 270 -14.78 3.61 25.06
C ARG A 270 -13.73 3.12 24.04
N VAL A 271 -12.56 3.76 23.98
CA VAL A 271 -11.48 3.36 23.07
C VAL A 271 -11.00 1.94 23.38
N LEU A 272 -10.69 1.64 24.64
CA LEU A 272 -10.18 0.32 25.03
C LEU A 272 -11.23 -0.78 24.87
N ASP A 273 -12.50 -0.49 25.17
CA ASP A 273 -13.61 -1.42 24.96
C ASP A 273 -13.85 -1.69 23.47
N ALA A 274 -13.90 -0.65 22.63
CA ALA A 274 -14.03 -0.80 21.19
C ALA A 274 -12.92 -1.68 20.61
N LEU A 275 -11.65 -1.38 20.92
CA LEU A 275 -10.50 -2.17 20.46
C LEU A 275 -10.57 -3.64 20.92
N SER A 276 -11.09 -3.92 22.11
CA SER A 276 -11.22 -5.29 22.62
C SER A 276 -12.28 -6.12 21.87
N ASN A 277 -13.17 -5.46 21.13
CA ASN A 277 -14.27 -6.09 20.40
C ASN A 277 -14.07 -6.08 18.88
N VAL A 278 -12.93 -5.60 18.37
CA VAL A 278 -12.64 -5.59 16.93
C VAL A 278 -12.40 -7.02 16.42
N ASP A 279 -13.07 -7.35 15.32
CA ASP A 279 -12.87 -8.59 14.56
C ASP A 279 -12.51 -8.35 13.08
N ARG A 280 -12.72 -7.15 12.55
CA ARG A 280 -12.46 -6.79 11.15
C ARG A 280 -12.10 -5.32 11.01
N PHE A 281 -11.35 -4.99 9.97
CA PHE A 281 -11.16 -3.60 9.53
C PHE A 281 -11.62 -3.41 8.09
N ASP A 282 -11.79 -2.16 7.70
CA ASP A 282 -11.97 -1.74 6.32
C ASP A 282 -11.35 -0.36 6.08
N ILE A 283 -11.11 -0.03 4.81
CA ILE A 283 -10.79 1.32 4.35
C ILE A 283 -11.93 1.77 3.45
N ASP A 284 -12.65 2.83 3.85
CA ASP A 284 -13.77 3.34 3.06
C ASP A 284 -13.31 4.12 1.82
N GLU A 285 -14.27 4.53 0.98
CA GLU A 285 -14.00 5.30 -0.24
C GLU A 285 -13.30 6.65 0.00
N THR A 286 -13.36 7.15 1.23
CA THR A 286 -12.73 8.41 1.65
C THR A 286 -11.33 8.20 2.25
N GLY A 287 -10.89 6.95 2.35
CA GLY A 287 -9.61 6.57 2.96
C GLY A 287 -9.64 6.47 4.49
N ALA A 288 -10.83 6.49 5.11
CA ALA A 288 -10.96 6.30 6.55
C ALA A 288 -10.77 4.83 6.93
N LEU A 289 -10.03 4.59 8.00
CA LEU A 289 -10.00 3.31 8.67
C LEU A 289 -11.27 3.13 9.49
N ILE A 290 -12.00 2.04 9.20
CA ILE A 290 -13.16 1.62 9.99
C ILE A 290 -12.81 0.30 10.68
N LEU A 291 -12.95 0.26 12.01
CA LEU A 291 -12.83 -0.97 12.78
C LEU A 291 -14.22 -1.47 13.14
N TYR A 292 -14.48 -2.75 12.87
CA TYR A 292 -15.77 -3.40 13.09
C TYR A 292 -15.67 -4.46 14.19
N GLY A 293 -16.80 -4.67 14.87
CA GLY A 293 -17.04 -5.84 15.71
C GLY A 293 -18.48 -6.31 15.54
N ALA A 294 -18.68 -7.61 15.27
CA ALA A 294 -19.98 -8.20 14.98
C ALA A 294 -20.78 -7.39 13.91
N ASP A 295 -20.10 -7.04 12.82
CA ASP A 295 -20.62 -6.26 11.68
C ASP A 295 -21.08 -4.83 11.99
N GLN A 296 -20.77 -4.30 13.17
CA GLN A 296 -21.05 -2.90 13.52
C GLN A 296 -19.77 -2.08 13.55
N PRO A 297 -19.77 -0.84 13.01
CA PRO A 297 -18.63 0.04 13.13
C PRO A 297 -18.44 0.42 14.60
N LEU A 298 -17.27 0.12 15.14
CA LEU A 298 -16.88 0.46 16.51
C LEU A 298 -16.02 1.72 16.55
N MET A 299 -15.27 1.99 15.49
CA MET A 299 -14.33 3.11 15.45
C MET A 299 -14.07 3.56 14.02
N THR A 300 -13.98 4.88 13.84
CA THR A 300 -13.57 5.53 12.59
C THR A 300 -12.32 6.37 12.85
N ALA A 301 -11.31 6.25 12.00
CA ALA A 301 -10.06 6.97 12.11
C ALA A 301 -9.51 7.43 10.75
N ARG A 302 -8.73 8.52 10.73
CA ARG A 302 -8.11 9.08 9.51
C ARG A 302 -6.65 9.46 9.71
N ARG A 303 -5.92 9.60 8.61
CA ARG A 303 -4.54 10.09 8.57
C ARG A 303 -4.47 11.35 7.73
#